data_AF-A0A972RZ52-F1
#
_entry.id   AF-A0A972RZ52-F1
#
_cell.length_a   1.000
_cell.length_b   1.000
_cell.length_c   1.000
_cell.angle_alpha   90.00
_cell.angle_beta   90.00
_cell.angle_gamma   90.00
#
_symmetry.space_group_name_H-M   'P 1'
#
loop_
_entity.id
_entity.type
_entity.pdbx_description
1 polymer ?
#
loop_
_entity_poly.entity_id
_entity_poly.type
_entity_poly.pdbx_seq_one_letter_code
_entity_poly.pdbx_strand_id
1 'polypeptide(L)'
;MRKFLFFALFFLILSSCKNMYSKVFDKEEAKQIYCLNVKGNDMFLNTKVEKYLKEYGFRLEKNCPYRLEVFALKLSQCNSPKGKSLGADFDGYVRFSVYKGNKLIYRCQEDYKGEFGDY
;
A
#
# COMPACT_ATOMS: atom_id res chain seq x y z
N MET A 1 -26.74 -33.48 -16.36
CA MET A 1 -25.96 -32.26 -16.69
C MET A 1 -26.26 -31.03 -15.82
N ARG A 2 -27.06 -31.13 -14.73
CA ARG A 2 -27.41 -29.97 -13.88
C ARG A 2 -26.43 -29.69 -12.72
N LYS A 3 -25.57 -30.66 -12.38
CA LYS A 3 -24.57 -30.55 -11.28
C LYS A 3 -23.27 -29.82 -11.69
N PHE A 4 -22.96 -29.76 -12.98
CA PHE A 4 -21.76 -29.08 -13.49
C PHE A 4 -21.88 -27.55 -13.45
N LEU A 5 -23.11 -27.03 -13.61
CA LEU A 5 -23.39 -25.59 -13.58
C LEU A 5 -23.17 -24.98 -12.17
N PHE A 6 -23.46 -25.75 -11.11
CA PHE A 6 -23.22 -25.31 -9.72
C PHE A 6 -21.73 -25.23 -9.37
N PHE A 7 -20.90 -26.10 -9.96
CA PHE A 7 -19.45 -26.09 -9.71
C PHE A 7 -18.75 -24.91 -10.40
N ALA A 8 -19.20 -24.54 -11.60
CA ALA A 8 -18.71 -23.35 -12.30
C ALA A 8 -19.11 -22.05 -11.58
N LEU A 9 -20.30 -22.00 -10.98
CA LEU A 9 -20.78 -20.85 -10.22
C LEU A 9 -19.98 -20.64 -8.92
N PHE A 10 -19.54 -21.72 -8.26
CA PHE A 10 -18.73 -21.66 -7.04
C PHE A 10 -17.31 -21.14 -7.27
N PHE A 11 -16.71 -21.43 -8.43
CA PHE A 11 -15.39 -20.91 -8.78
C PHE A 11 -15.38 -19.40 -9.11
N LEU A 12 -16.51 -18.83 -9.55
CA LEU A 12 -16.63 -17.40 -9.86
C LEU A 12 -16.71 -16.51 -8.61
N ILE A 13 -16.99 -17.07 -7.43
CA ILE A 13 -17.16 -16.31 -6.18
C ILE A 13 -15.85 -16.20 -5.37
N LEU A 14 -14.82 -16.97 -5.73
CA LEU A 14 -13.56 -17.04 -4.98
C LEU A 14 -12.45 -16.15 -5.54
N SER A 15 -12.68 -15.43 -6.65
CA SER A 15 -11.67 -14.56 -7.28
C SER A 15 -11.79 -13.07 -6.88
N SER A 16 -12.16 -12.77 -5.64
CA SER A 16 -12.10 -11.39 -5.12
C SER A 16 -10.70 -11.08 -4.59
N CYS A 17 -9.75 -10.87 -5.49
CA CYS A 17 -8.43 -10.34 -5.13
C CYS A 17 -8.59 -8.85 -4.78
N LYS A 18 -8.23 -8.46 -3.55
CA LYS A 18 -8.15 -7.06 -3.12
C LYS A 18 -7.16 -6.33 -4.04
N ASN A 19 -7.62 -5.30 -4.75
CA ASN A 19 -6.83 -4.63 -5.81
C ASN A 19 -5.72 -3.73 -5.23
N MET A 20 -4.67 -4.31 -4.65
CA MET A 20 -3.44 -3.57 -4.34
C MET A 20 -2.64 -3.39 -5.62
N TYR A 21 -2.52 -2.16 -6.10
CA TYR A 21 -1.61 -1.85 -7.20
C TYR A 21 -0.18 -2.02 -6.71
N SER A 22 0.66 -2.76 -7.44
CA SER A 22 2.08 -2.87 -7.17
C SER A 22 2.90 -2.88 -8.46
N LYS A 23 4.10 -2.31 -8.40
CA LYS A 23 5.04 -2.28 -9.53
C LYS A 23 6.48 -2.28 -9.05
N VAL A 24 7.26 -3.21 -9.59
CA VAL A 24 8.73 -3.24 -9.47
C VAL A 24 9.31 -2.53 -10.69
N PHE A 25 10.02 -1.44 -10.47
CA PHE A 25 10.66 -0.63 -11.52
C PHE A 25 12.08 -1.10 -11.82
N ASP A 26 12.76 -1.63 -10.81
CA ASP A 26 14.07 -2.25 -10.95
C ASP A 26 14.12 -3.57 -10.18
N LYS A 27 14.11 -4.69 -10.92
CA LYS A 27 14.09 -6.04 -10.35
C LYS A 27 15.42 -6.43 -9.72
N GLU A 28 16.54 -5.96 -10.28
CA GLU A 28 17.86 -6.32 -9.77
C GLU A 28 18.15 -5.58 -8.47
N GLU A 29 17.80 -4.30 -8.42
CA GLU A 29 17.93 -3.49 -7.21
C GLU A 29 16.95 -3.95 -6.11
N ALA A 30 15.72 -4.36 -6.47
CA ALA A 30 14.74 -4.86 -5.50
C ALA A 30 15.22 -6.10 -4.73
N LYS A 31 16.02 -6.97 -5.35
CA LYS A 31 16.61 -8.16 -4.71
C LYS A 31 17.72 -7.80 -3.72
N GLN A 32 18.28 -6.59 -3.79
CA GLN A 32 19.41 -6.13 -2.98
C GLN A 32 18.98 -5.32 -1.75
N ILE A 33 17.68 -5.20 -1.48
CA ILE A 33 17.18 -4.45 -0.32
C ILE A 33 17.48 -5.26 0.95
N TYR A 34 18.42 -4.75 1.77
CA TYR A 34 18.86 -5.41 3.00
C TYR A 34 18.59 -4.59 4.28
N CYS A 35 18.22 -3.32 4.12
CA CYS A 35 17.82 -2.40 5.17
C CYS A 35 16.77 -1.43 4.61
N LEU A 36 16.09 -0.69 5.48
CA LEU A 36 15.19 0.40 5.12
C LEU A 36 15.33 1.59 6.07
N ASN A 37 15.25 2.81 5.53
CA ASN A 37 14.99 4.04 6.27
C ASN A 37 13.55 4.46 6.02
N VAL A 38 12.69 4.37 7.03
CA VAL A 38 11.25 4.68 6.90
C VAL A 38 11.04 6.19 7.06
N LYS A 39 10.31 6.79 6.12
CA LYS A 39 9.85 8.17 6.19
C LYS A 39 8.40 8.25 5.72
N GLY A 40 7.61 9.16 6.26
CA GLY A 40 6.26 9.33 5.79
C GLY A 40 5.57 10.55 6.38
N ASN A 41 4.39 10.87 5.84
CA ASN A 41 3.60 12.03 6.24
C ASN A 41 2.69 11.78 7.45
N ASP A 42 2.54 10.53 7.89
CA ASP A 42 1.74 10.14 9.05
C ASP A 42 2.63 9.38 10.05
N MET A 43 2.89 9.99 11.20
CA MET A 43 3.80 9.44 12.23
C MET A 43 3.28 8.12 12.82
N PHE A 44 1.95 8.00 12.96
CA PHE A 44 1.34 6.84 13.56
C PHE A 44 1.43 5.64 12.61
N LEU A 45 1.12 5.85 11.34
CA LEU A 45 1.28 4.84 10.30
C LEU A 45 2.74 4.41 10.16
N ASN A 46 3.69 5.36 10.17
CA ASN A 46 5.12 5.04 10.13
C ASN A 46 5.51 4.10 11.29
N THR A 47 5.06 4.39 12.50
CA THR A 47 5.37 3.56 13.69
C THR A 47 4.85 2.13 13.53
N LYS A 48 3.64 1.95 13.00
CA LYS A 48 3.10 0.61 12.68
C LYS A 48 3.92 -0.10 11.61
N VAL A 49 4.26 0.60 10.54
CA VAL A 49 5.05 0.05 9.43
C VAL A 49 6.43 -0.39 9.92
N GLU A 50 7.10 0.43 10.73
CA GLU A 50 8.38 0.07 11.33
C GLU A 50 8.28 -1.19 12.21
N LYS A 51 7.22 -1.30 13.02
CA LYS A 51 6.97 -2.49 13.83
C LYS A 51 6.81 -3.73 12.96
N TYR A 52 5.94 -3.69 11.94
CA TYR A 52 5.76 -4.80 11.00
C TYR A 52 7.06 -5.18 10.28
N LEU A 53 7.82 -4.20 9.79
CA LEU A 53 9.09 -4.47 9.10
C LEU A 53 10.10 -5.19 10.00
N LYS A 54 10.20 -4.78 11.28
CA LYS A 54 11.06 -5.46 12.26
C LYS A 54 10.61 -6.90 12.53
N GLU A 55 9.30 -7.13 12.65
CA GLU A 55 8.72 -8.48 12.84
C GLU A 55 9.02 -9.40 11.65
N TYR A 56 9.10 -8.86 10.43
CA TYR A 56 9.49 -9.58 9.22
C TYR A 56 11.02 -9.61 8.96
N GLY A 57 11.83 -9.16 9.92
CA GLY A 57 13.29 -9.28 9.88
C GLY A 57 14.04 -8.22 9.08
N PHE A 58 13.39 -7.10 8.70
CA PHE A 58 14.09 -5.98 8.07
C PHE A 58 14.91 -5.18 9.08
N ARG A 59 16.14 -4.81 8.68
CA ARG A 59 16.97 -3.87 9.43
C ARG A 59 16.51 -2.43 9.16
N LEU A 60 16.15 -1.70 10.21
CA LEU A 60 15.80 -0.29 10.09
C LEU A 60 16.97 0.59 10.53
N GLU A 61 17.53 1.34 9.59
CA GLU A 61 18.76 2.12 9.80
C GLU A 61 18.60 3.53 9.24
N LYS A 62 18.93 4.56 10.04
CA LYS A 62 18.81 5.98 9.62
C LYS A 62 19.66 6.32 8.40
N ASN A 63 20.79 5.64 8.22
CA ASN A 63 21.75 5.85 7.13
C ASN A 63 21.61 4.80 6.00
N CYS A 64 20.51 4.03 5.98
CA CYS A 64 20.28 3.06 4.92
C CYS A 64 20.16 3.76 3.55
N PRO A 65 20.81 3.25 2.48
CA PRO A 65 20.65 3.79 1.13
C PRO A 65 19.24 3.60 0.57
N TYR A 66 18.49 2.61 1.08
CA TYR A 66 17.11 2.35 0.72
C TYR A 66 16.16 3.09 1.65
N ARG A 67 15.26 3.86 1.06
CA ARG A 67 14.28 4.67 1.77
C ARG A 67 12.88 4.22 1.43
N LEU A 68 12.13 3.81 2.44
CA LEU A 68 10.70 3.54 2.32
C LEU A 68 9.94 4.82 2.61
N GLU A 69 9.32 5.40 1.58
CA GLU A 69 8.32 6.46 1.72
C GLU A 69 6.94 5.85 1.95
N VAL A 70 6.31 6.24 3.05
CA VAL A 70 4.93 5.91 3.42
C VAL A 70 4.09 7.17 3.27
N PHE A 71 3.08 7.13 2.41
CA PHE A 71 2.21 8.27 2.17
C PHE A 71 0.76 7.87 2.35
N ALA A 72 0.06 8.54 3.26
CA ALA A 72 -1.38 8.42 3.43
C ALA A 72 -2.08 9.69 2.93
N LEU A 73 -3.06 9.53 2.05
CA LEU A 73 -4.02 10.58 1.69
C LEU A 73 -5.36 10.26 2.33
N LYS A 74 -5.97 11.23 3.02
CA LYS A 74 -7.33 11.16 3.57
C LYS A 74 -8.17 12.27 2.93
N LEU A 75 -9.21 11.94 2.16
CA LEU A 75 -10.06 12.93 1.49
C LEU A 75 -10.94 13.73 2.45
N SER A 76 -11.14 13.29 3.69
CA SER A 76 -11.76 14.09 4.75
C SER A 76 -11.01 15.42 4.99
N GLN A 77 -9.75 15.52 4.56
CA GLN A 77 -8.94 16.74 4.64
C GLN A 77 -9.14 17.67 3.41
N CYS A 78 -9.89 17.26 2.39
CA CYS A 78 -10.14 18.05 1.18
C CYS A 78 -11.43 18.88 1.29
N ASN A 79 -11.29 20.21 1.35
CA ASN A 79 -12.43 21.14 1.44
C ASN A 79 -13.09 21.50 0.10
N SER A 80 -12.61 20.97 -1.03
CA SER A 80 -13.13 21.34 -2.35
C SER A 80 -14.53 20.72 -2.61
N PRO A 81 -15.46 21.46 -3.25
CA PRO A 81 -16.76 20.91 -3.66
C PRO A 81 -16.64 19.68 -4.58
N LYS A 82 -15.59 19.63 -5.41
CA LYS A 82 -15.26 18.49 -6.29
C LYS A 82 -14.91 17.23 -5.50
N GLY A 83 -14.20 17.37 -4.38
CA GLY A 83 -13.90 16.25 -3.48
C GLY A 83 -15.15 15.73 -2.77
N LYS A 84 -16.06 16.63 -2.39
CA LYS A 84 -17.35 16.27 -1.75
C LYS A 84 -18.34 15.63 -2.73
N SER A 85 -18.32 16.01 -4.01
CA SER A 85 -19.22 15.47 -5.04
C SER A 85 -18.77 14.13 -5.63
N LEU A 86 -17.50 13.75 -5.47
CA LEU A 86 -16.96 12.45 -5.89
C LEU A 86 -17.23 11.32 -4.87
N GLY A 87 -18.02 11.61 -3.82
CA GLY A 87 -18.27 10.76 -2.65
C GLY A 87 -18.98 9.42 -2.89
N ALA A 88 -18.69 8.70 -3.97
CA ALA A 88 -19.28 7.41 -4.23
C ALA A 88 -18.32 6.24 -3.97
N ASP A 89 -17.00 6.32 -4.20
CA ASP A 89 -16.13 5.12 -4.21
C ASP A 89 -14.69 5.24 -3.66
N PHE A 90 -14.29 6.37 -3.09
CA PHE A 90 -12.90 6.59 -2.67
C PHE A 90 -12.81 7.58 -1.50
N ASP A 91 -12.14 7.19 -0.42
CA ASP A 91 -11.89 8.03 0.76
C ASP A 91 -10.41 8.36 0.96
N GLY A 92 -9.53 7.65 0.27
CA GLY A 92 -8.10 7.89 0.35
C GLY A 92 -7.28 6.71 -0.14
N TYR A 93 -5.96 6.84 -0.04
CA TYR A 93 -5.06 5.74 -0.31
C TYR A 93 -3.88 5.74 0.64
N VAL A 94 -3.28 4.57 0.82
CA VAL A 94 -1.95 4.41 1.39
C VAL A 94 -1.01 3.95 0.29
N ARG A 95 0.12 4.63 0.16
CA ARG A 95 1.15 4.34 -0.84
C ARG A 95 2.48 4.10 -0.13
N PHE A 96 3.14 3.02 -0.55
CA PHE A 96 4.50 2.68 -0.16
C PHE A 96 5.39 2.81 -1.38
N SER A 97 6.54 3.48 -1.25
CA SER A 97 7.51 3.62 -2.33
C SER A 97 8.92 3.43 -1.80
N VAL A 98 9.66 2.48 -2.37
CA VAL A 98 11.06 2.22 -2.01
C VAL A 98 11.96 2.93 -3.02
N TYR A 99 12.87 3.75 -2.52
CA TYR A 99 13.86 4.46 -3.31
C TYR A 99 15.27 4.05 -2.91
N LYS A 100 16.21 4.10 -3.86
CA LYS A 100 17.66 4.17 -3.59
C LYS A 100 18.16 5.50 -4.12
N GLY A 101 18.52 6.42 -3.23
CA GLY A 101 18.70 7.83 -3.60
C GLY A 101 17.41 8.40 -4.24
N ASN A 102 17.49 8.84 -5.49
CA ASN A 102 16.35 9.39 -6.26
C ASN A 102 15.66 8.36 -7.17
N LYS A 103 16.18 7.12 -7.23
CA LYS A 103 15.65 6.07 -8.11
C LYS A 103 14.52 5.31 -7.42
N LEU A 104 13.33 5.30 -8.01
CA LEU A 104 12.20 4.50 -7.54
C LEU A 104 12.43 3.03 -7.91
N ILE A 105 12.43 2.15 -6.92
CA ILE A 105 12.70 0.71 -7.06
C ILE A 105 11.40 -0.09 -7.06
N TYR A 106 10.52 0.23 -6.12
CA TYR A 106 9.25 -0.46 -5.92
C TYR A 106 8.18 0.52 -5.46
N ARG A 107 6.95 0.30 -5.89
CA ARG A 107 5.77 1.00 -5.37
C ARG A 107 4.62 0.03 -5.18
N CYS A 108 3.90 0.15 -4.07
CA CYS A 108 2.53 -0.33 -3.99
C CYS A 108 1.59 0.74 -3.43
N GLN A 109 0.31 0.60 -3.76
CA GLN A 109 -0.75 1.47 -3.31
C GLN A 109 -2.02 0.65 -3.11
N GLU A 110 -2.73 0.94 -2.02
CA GLU A 110 -4.06 0.44 -1.77
C GLU A 110 -4.98 1.64 -1.53
N ASP A 111 -6.04 1.70 -2.32
CA ASP A 111 -7.11 2.68 -2.17
C ASP A 111 -8.13 2.14 -1.14
N TYR A 112 -8.72 3.01 -0.36
CA TYR A 112 -9.72 2.64 0.64
C TYR A 112 -10.97 3.52 0.57
N LYS A 113 -12.07 2.92 1.03
CA LYS A 113 -13.39 3.50 1.18
C LYS A 113 -13.97 2.99 2.50
N GLY A 114 -14.43 3.87 3.37
CA GLY A 114 -14.84 3.61 4.75
C GLY A 114 -13.79 4.02 5.79
N GLU A 115 -14.13 3.84 7.06
CA GLU A 115 -13.28 4.24 8.18
C GLU A 115 -12.10 3.27 8.37
N PHE A 116 -10.90 3.71 7.98
CA PHE A 116 -9.68 3.36 8.73
C PHE A 116 -9.60 4.24 10.00
N GLY A 117 -10.66 4.20 10.81
CA GLY A 117 -10.81 4.94 12.06
C GLY A 117 -10.02 4.35 13.23
N ASP A 118 -9.65 3.07 13.17
CA ASP A 118 -9.04 2.33 14.29
C ASP A 118 -7.67 1.74 13.97
N TYR A 119 -6.93 2.34 13.04
CA TYR A 119 -5.49 2.11 13.01
C TYR A 119 -4.82 3.20 13.82
#